data_AF-A0A7Y3DT01-F1
#
_entry.id   AF-A0A7Y3DT01-F1
#
_cell.length_a   1.000
_cell.length_b   1.000
_cell.length_c   1.000
_cell.angle_alpha   90.00
_cell.angle_beta   90.00
_cell.angle_gamma   90.00
#
_symmetry.space_group_name_H-M   'P 1'
#
loop_
_entity.id
_entity.type
_entity.pdbx_description
1 polymer ?
#
loop_
_entity_poly.entity_id
_entity_poly.type
_entity_poly.pdbx_seq_one_letter_code
_entity_poly.pdbx_strand_id
1 'polypeptide(L)'
;MKKWLSEHPYLFTSIIFFVIMIFGWRVLYWPNDYFTYLLLLYFIVTLGIRLDDISRKIGRGTDNPSPGSGEKETLISQLNDIRGSLQEVNNTLNKLLEETRKKKE
;
A
#
# COMPACT_ATOMS: atom_id res chain seq x y z
N MET A 1 -0.92 19.14 1.70
CA MET A 1 -2.33 18.97 1.24
C MET A 1 -2.46 18.03 0.04
N LYS A 2 -1.62 18.13 -1.01
CA LYS A 2 -1.74 17.28 -2.23
C LYS A 2 -1.70 15.75 -1.99
N LYS A 3 -0.94 15.27 -0.99
CA LYS A 3 -0.81 13.84 -0.68
C LYS A 3 -2.11 13.20 -0.14
N TRP A 4 -2.90 13.94 0.63
CA TRP A 4 -4.11 13.41 1.28
C TRP A 4 -5.24 13.11 0.29
N LEU A 5 -5.37 13.92 -0.78
CA LEU A 5 -6.32 13.65 -1.87
C LEU A 5 -5.98 12.38 -2.66
N SER A 6 -4.70 12.01 -2.75
CA SER A 6 -4.27 10.79 -3.45
C SER A 6 -4.41 9.53 -2.60
N GLU A 7 -4.48 9.67 -1.28
CA GLU A 7 -4.52 8.56 -0.32
C GLU A 7 -5.95 8.02 -0.14
N HIS A 8 -6.98 8.88 -0.30
CA HIS A 8 -8.39 8.49 -0.20
C HIS A 8 -9.25 9.08 -1.34
N PRO A 9 -9.09 8.61 -2.60
CA PRO A 9 -9.85 9.12 -3.74
C PRO A 9 -11.38 8.98 -3.55
N TYR A 10 -11.81 7.93 -2.85
CA TYR A 10 -13.22 7.66 -2.56
C TYR A 10 -13.86 8.71 -1.65
N LEU A 11 -13.14 9.21 -0.64
CA LEU A 11 -13.66 10.23 0.27
C LEU A 11 -13.95 11.52 -0.48
N PHE A 12 -13.05 11.90 -1.39
CA PHE A 12 -13.21 13.12 -2.18
C PHE A 12 -14.39 13.02 -3.14
N THR A 13 -14.55 11.89 -3.84
CA THR A 13 -15.70 11.68 -4.72
C THR A 13 -17.02 11.68 -3.97
N SER A 14 -17.08 11.08 -2.77
CA SER A 14 -18.29 11.08 -1.95
C SER A 14 -18.64 12.48 -1.46
N ILE A 15 -17.66 13.29 -1.05
CA ILE A 15 -17.89 14.68 -0.64
C ILE A 15 -18.46 15.51 -1.79
N ILE A 16 -17.91 15.38 -3.00
CA ILE A 16 -18.40 16.09 -4.18
C ILE A 16 -19.84 15.70 -4.51
N PHE A 17 -20.15 14.41 -4.53
CA PHE A 17 -21.51 13.94 -4.77
C PHE A 17 -22.50 14.42 -3.71
N PHE A 18 -22.07 14.48 -2.45
CA PHE A 18 -22.88 14.99 -1.35
C PHE A 18 -23.17 16.50 -1.51
N VAL A 19 -22.17 17.29 -1.93
CA VAL A 19 -22.36 18.72 -2.22
C VAL A 19 -23.33 18.91 -3.39
N ILE A 20 -23.18 18.15 -4.47
CA ILE A 20 -24.08 18.21 -5.63
C ILE A 20 -25.51 17.82 -5.23
N MET A 21 -25.66 16.79 -4.38
CA MET A 21 -26.95 16.35 -3.87
C MET A 21 -27.66 17.45 -3.07
N ILE A 22 -26.94 18.11 -2.14
CA ILE A 22 -27.48 19.22 -1.34
C ILE A 22 -27.87 20.39 -2.25
N PHE A 23 -27.03 20.73 -3.22
CA PHE A 23 -27.27 21.85 -4.11
C PHE A 23 -28.45 21.58 -5.06
N GLY A 24 -28.54 20.37 -5.63
CA GLY A 24 -29.65 19.93 -6.47
C GLY A 24 -30.99 19.92 -5.72
N TRP A 25 -30.99 19.49 -4.46
CA TRP A 25 -32.17 19.53 -3.60
C TRP A 25 -32.58 20.97 -3.24
N ARG A 26 -31.64 21.80 -2.79
CA ARG A 26 -31.92 23.11 -2.19
C ARG A 26 -32.17 24.22 -3.21
N VAL A 27 -31.50 24.17 -4.36
CA VAL A 27 -31.47 25.27 -5.34
C VAL A 27 -32.25 24.92 -6.60
N LEU A 28 -32.15 23.68 -7.07
CA LEU A 28 -32.74 23.26 -8.35
C LEU A 28 -34.09 22.52 -8.22
N TYR A 29 -34.53 22.22 -6.99
CA TYR A 29 -35.76 21.46 -6.70
C TYR A 29 -35.86 20.19 -7.54
N TRP A 30 -34.78 19.42 -7.58
CA TRP A 30 -34.73 18.22 -8.41
C TRP A 30 -35.85 17.23 -8.06
N PRO A 31 -36.60 16.74 -9.08
CA PRO A 31 -37.49 15.62 -8.93
C PRO A 31 -36.75 14.37 -8.43
N ASN A 32 -37.48 13.46 -7.77
CA ASN A 32 -36.91 12.23 -7.20
C ASN A 32 -36.10 11.40 -8.22
N ASP A 33 -36.47 11.42 -9.49
CA ASP A 33 -35.77 10.70 -10.56
C ASP A 33 -34.30 11.15 -10.72
N TYR A 34 -34.02 12.45 -10.52
CA TYR A 34 -32.67 12.99 -10.61
C TYR A 34 -31.75 12.48 -9.51
N PHE A 35 -32.28 12.12 -8.33
CA PHE A 35 -31.49 11.47 -7.28
C PHE A 35 -31.13 10.04 -7.66
N THR A 36 -32.00 9.32 -8.36
CA THR A 36 -31.71 7.99 -8.90
C THR A 36 -30.60 8.08 -9.95
N TYR A 37 -30.66 9.06 -10.86
CA TYR A 37 -29.59 9.29 -11.84
C TYR A 37 -28.27 9.72 -11.18
N LEU A 38 -28.33 10.58 -10.16
CA LEU A 38 -27.16 10.97 -9.39
C LEU A 38 -26.51 9.77 -8.68
N LEU A 39 -27.32 8.90 -8.08
CA LEU A 39 -26.86 7.69 -7.41
C LEU A 39 -26.26 6.70 -8.41
N LEU A 40 -26.85 6.55 -9.59
CA LEU A 40 -26.32 5.74 -10.67
C LEU A 40 -24.96 6.29 -11.16
N LEU A 41 -24.84 7.60 -11.32
CA LEU A 41 -23.60 8.25 -11.71
C LEU A 41 -22.51 8.05 -10.64
N TYR A 42 -22.86 8.21 -9.36
CA TYR A 42 -21.98 7.92 -8.24
C TYR A 42 -21.49 6.47 -8.28
N PHE A 43 -22.40 5.52 -8.55
CA PHE A 43 -22.07 4.11 -8.66
C PHE A 43 -21.07 3.85 -9.79
N ILE A 44 -21.28 4.40 -10.99
CA ILE A 44 -20.37 4.22 -12.13
C ILE A 44 -18.99 4.81 -11.84
N VAL A 45 -18.94 6.03 -11.27
CA VAL A 45 -17.67 6.70 -10.94
C VAL A 45 -16.91 5.92 -9.86
N THR A 46 -17.59 5.48 -8.81
CA THR A 46 -16.96 4.68 -7.74
C THR A 46 -16.49 3.31 -8.26
N LEU A 47 -17.23 2.69 -9.18
CA LEU A 47 -16.77 1.49 -9.88
C LEU A 47 -15.50 1.75 -10.69
N GLY A 48 -15.45 2.86 -11.42
CA GLY A 48 -14.27 3.26 -12.19
C GLY A 48 -13.02 3.39 -11.31
N ILE A 49 -13.14 4.05 -10.16
CA ILE A 49 -12.03 4.19 -9.20
C ILE A 49 -11.64 2.83 -8.60
N ARG A 50 -12.62 1.98 -8.30
CA ARG A 50 -12.37 0.64 -7.74
C ARG A 50 -11.72 -0.29 -8.77
N LEU A 51 -12.17 -0.25 -10.01
CA LEU A 51 -11.58 -0.98 -11.14
C LEU A 51 -10.18 -0.47 -11.46
N ASP A 52 -9.94 0.85 -11.39
CA ASP A 52 -8.61 1.43 -11.54
C ASP A 52 -7.67 0.96 -10.42
N ASP A 53 -8.10 0.98 -9.15
CA ASP A 53 -7.31 0.49 -8.03
C ASP A 53 -7.02 -1.02 -8.15
N ILE A 54 -8.01 -1.83 -8.55
CA ILE A 54 -7.83 -3.27 -8.81
C ILE A 54 -6.88 -3.49 -9.99
N SER A 55 -7.08 -2.79 -11.11
CA SER A 55 -6.20 -2.84 -12.29
C SER A 55 -4.77 -2.44 -11.92
N ARG A 56 -4.61 -1.43 -11.07
CA ARG A 56 -3.32 -0.97 -10.59
C ARG A 56 -2.67 -1.96 -9.62
N LYS A 57 -3.45 -2.69 -8.82
CA LYS A 57 -2.97 -3.78 -7.94
C LYS A 57 -2.60 -5.03 -8.72
N ILE A 58 -3.35 -5.36 -9.76
CA ILE A 58 -3.08 -6.52 -10.64
C ILE A 58 -1.91 -6.20 -11.59
N GLY A 59 -1.87 -5.00 -12.18
CA GLY A 59 -0.81 -4.53 -13.07
C GLY A 59 0.50 -4.21 -12.34
N ARG A 60 0.44 -3.89 -11.04
CA ARG A 60 1.59 -3.95 -10.13
C ARG A 60 1.75 -5.36 -9.58
N GLY A 61 2.00 -6.33 -10.45
CA GLY A 61 2.56 -7.60 -10.01
C GLY A 61 3.81 -7.31 -9.17
N THR A 62 3.81 -7.70 -7.89
CA THR A 62 4.99 -7.84 -7.00
C THR A 62 6.01 -6.70 -6.90
N ASP A 63 5.77 -5.52 -7.47
CA ASP A 63 6.76 -4.43 -7.52
C ASP A 63 6.12 -3.06 -7.25
N ASN A 64 5.68 -2.82 -6.01
CA ASN A 64 6.08 -1.60 -5.30
C ASN A 64 5.54 -1.59 -3.87
N PRO A 65 6.42 -1.50 -2.86
CA PRO A 65 6.00 -1.12 -1.53
C PRO A 65 5.55 0.35 -1.51
N SER A 66 4.70 0.62 -0.53
CA SER A 66 4.23 1.92 -0.05
C SER A 66 5.29 3.04 -0.16
N PRO A 67 4.90 4.32 -0.33
CA PRO A 67 5.80 5.46 -0.26
C PRO A 67 6.20 5.73 1.21
N GLY A 68 6.86 4.76 1.83
CA GLY A 68 7.58 4.85 3.07
C GLY A 68 8.96 4.29 2.79
N SER A 69 9.94 5.16 2.65
CA SER A 69 11.36 4.89 2.42
C SER A 69 12.00 4.15 3.61
N GLY A 70 11.45 3.01 3.99
CA GLY A 70 11.91 2.19 5.10
C GLY A 70 12.13 0.75 4.66
N GLU A 71 11.27 0.17 3.82
CA GLU A 71 11.27 -1.28 3.58
C GLU A 71 12.52 -1.77 2.82
N LYS A 72 13.00 -1.03 1.81
CA LYS A 72 14.27 -1.37 1.13
C LYS A 72 15.47 -1.24 2.06
N GLU A 73 15.47 -0.23 2.94
CA GLU A 73 16.51 -0.01 3.94
C GLU A 73 16.45 -1.12 5.02
N THR A 74 15.25 -1.59 5.35
CA THR A 74 15.00 -2.69 6.28
C THR A 74 15.50 -4.02 5.71
N LEU A 75 15.26 -4.30 4.42
CA LEU A 75 15.75 -5.52 3.77
C LEU A 75 17.28 -5.55 3.65
N ILE A 76 17.90 -4.42 3.33
CA ILE A 76 19.38 -4.32 3.28
C ILE A 76 19.97 -4.49 4.69
N SER A 77 19.33 -3.92 5.72
CA SER A 77 19.72 -4.12 7.12
C SER A 77 19.62 -5.60 7.51
N GLN A 78 18.50 -6.25 7.20
CA GLN A 78 18.28 -7.68 7.50
C GLN A 78 19.30 -8.58 6.78
N LEU A 79 19.65 -8.26 5.53
CA LEU A 79 20.68 -9.00 4.80
C LEU A 79 22.06 -8.86 5.45
N ASN A 80 22.40 -7.67 5.94
CA ASN A 80 23.65 -7.43 6.65
C ASN A 80 23.69 -8.15 8.00
N ASP A 81 22.58 -8.19 8.73
CA ASP A 81 22.47 -8.93 10.00
C ASP A 81 22.62 -10.44 9.78
N ILE A 82 22.01 -10.98 8.72
CA ILE A 82 22.18 -12.39 8.31
C ILE A 82 23.65 -12.66 7.96
N ARG A 83 24.29 -11.75 7.21
CA ARG A 83 25.71 -11.89 6.84
C ARG A 83 26.62 -11.91 8.08
N GLY A 84 26.37 -11.02 9.05
CA GLY A 84 27.12 -11.00 10.30
C GLY A 84 26.95 -12.29 11.11
N SER A 85 25.70 -12.75 11.24
CA SER A 85 25.39 -14.01 11.94
C SER A 85 26.08 -15.22 11.30
N LEU A 86 26.11 -15.29 9.97
CA LEU A 86 26.81 -16.35 9.24
C LEU A 86 28.33 -16.31 9.46
N GLN A 87 28.93 -15.12 9.54
CA GLN A 87 30.35 -14.99 9.85
C GLN A 87 30.67 -15.43 11.28
N GLU A 88 29.82 -15.09 12.24
CA GLU A 88 29.98 -15.50 13.63
C GLU A 88 29.88 -17.03 13.80
N VAL A 89 28.88 -17.65 13.14
CA VAL A 89 28.75 -19.11 13.11
C VAL A 89 29.99 -19.75 12.49
N ASN A 90 30.48 -19.22 11.37
CA ASN A 90 31.67 -19.74 10.70
C ASN A 90 32.93 -19.64 11.58
N ASN A 91 33.10 -18.50 12.27
CA ASN A 91 34.22 -18.30 13.20
C ASN A 91 34.14 -19.25 14.40
N THR A 92 32.93 -19.46 14.93
CA THR A 92 32.69 -20.40 16.05
C THR A 92 32.97 -21.83 15.62
N LEU A 93 32.53 -22.24 14.42
CA LEU A 93 32.83 -23.55 13.87
C LEU A 93 34.33 -23.77 13.69
N ASN A 94 35.05 -22.79 13.13
CA ASN A 94 36.49 -22.88 12.97
C ASN A 94 37.22 -22.99 14.32
N LYS A 95 36.76 -22.26 15.34
CA LYS A 95 37.32 -22.35 16.68
C LYS A 95 37.10 -23.73 17.31
N LEU A 96 35.89 -24.28 17.19
CA LEU A 96 35.59 -25.63 17.67
C LEU A 96 36.37 -26.72 16.91
N LEU A 97 36.62 -26.51 15.62
CA LEU A 97 37.41 -27.42 14.79
C LEU A 97 38.89 -27.39 15.19
N GLU A 98 39.45 -26.21 15.44
CA GLU A 98 40.79 -26.03 16.00
C GLU A 98 40.94 -26.66 17.40
N GLU A 99 39.96 -26.46 18.29
CA GLU A 99 39.95 -27.07 19.62
C GLU A 99 39.85 -28.61 19.55
N THR A 100 39.02 -29.13 18.63
CA THR A 100 38.89 -30.58 18.41
C THR A 100 40.17 -31.19 17.82
N ARG A 101 40.88 -30.43 16.97
CA ARG A 101 42.17 -30.85 16.40
C ARG A 101 43.26 -30.92 17.46
N LYS A 102 43.37 -29.91 18.33
CA LYS A 102 44.32 -29.88 19.45
C LYS A 102 44.06 -30.93 20.53
N LYS A 103 42.83 -31.44 20.62
CA LYS A 103 42.47 -32.52 21.57
C LYS A 103 42.75 -33.92 21.02
N LYS A 104 43.03 -34.05 19.71
CA LYS A 104 43.36 -35.31 19.03
C LYS A 104 44.86 -35.54 18.83
N GLU A 105 45.68 -34.49 18.95
CA GLU A 105 47.14 -34.57 19.08
C GLU A 105 47.55 -34.73 20.54
#